data_AF-A0AAU3JQN0-F1
#
_entry.id   AF-A0AAU3JQN0-F1
#
_cell.length_a   1.000
_cell.length_b   1.000
_cell.length_c   1.000
_cell.angle_alpha   90.00
_cell.angle_beta   90.00
_cell.angle_gamma   90.00
#
_symmetry.space_group_name_H-M   'P 1'
#
loop_
_entity.id
_entity.type
_entity.pdbx_description
1 polymer ?
#
loop_
_entity_poly.entity_id
_entity_poly.type
_entity_poly.pdbx_seq_one_letter_code
_entity_poly.pdbx_strand_id
1 'polypeptide(L)'
;MTSSVFEVPSEEKEFVPIPVRRQAAAIAERTGAQPLIEHESTTSIRVRHTSGRLRVEVVIRRGSRGWQQSGCPLLLKDGKLHDYADLWATYTELAQSLPPAADGPAHLPVLPPLDEDEFPTEVQRNLAFLRQRLSGRSDVAVHVGHDDKGRYVLVMASTTATVHMVFEPEWRHGRKGAKLTDTDPIRVVTADGRDLTVEANGKLKKALSHLLATPPGSGGGEADAGSAQDGQAGGPSSRKGTVLRL
;
A
#
# COMPACT_ATOMS: atom_id res chain seq x y z
N MET A 1 28.96 -13.19 37.80
CA MET A 1 27.95 -13.94 37.03
C MET A 1 26.90 -12.94 36.59
N THR A 2 26.84 -12.70 35.29
CA THR A 2 26.02 -11.69 34.61
C THR A 2 24.58 -12.19 34.45
N SER A 3 23.63 -11.57 35.13
CA SER A 3 22.21 -11.65 34.75
C SER A 3 21.95 -10.54 33.73
N SER A 4 21.97 -10.91 32.45
CA SER A 4 21.42 -10.08 31.38
C SER A 4 19.94 -10.47 31.23
N VAL A 5 19.06 -9.69 31.83
CA VAL A 5 17.63 -9.73 31.53
C VAL A 5 17.43 -8.77 30.36
N PHE A 6 17.38 -9.31 29.15
CA PHE A 6 16.81 -8.62 28.00
C PHE A 6 15.29 -8.75 28.13
N GLU A 7 14.63 -7.73 28.65
CA GLU A 7 13.18 -7.60 28.47
C GLU A 7 12.90 -7.13 27.04
N VAL A 8 12.04 -7.91 26.40
CA VAL A 8 11.52 -7.79 25.04
C VAL A 8 10.68 -6.50 24.91
N PRO A 9 10.63 -5.85 23.72
CA PRO A 9 9.96 -4.56 23.56
C PRO A 9 8.47 -4.71 23.87
N SER A 10 7.95 -3.94 24.82
CA SER A 10 6.52 -3.78 24.96
C SER A 10 6.00 -3.11 23.70
N GLU A 11 5.14 -3.81 22.95
CA GLU A 11 4.28 -3.18 21.95
C GLU A 11 3.61 -1.97 22.61
N GLU A 12 4.07 -0.76 22.28
CA GLU A 12 3.34 0.45 22.63
C GLU A 12 1.96 0.30 22.00
N LYS A 13 0.94 0.00 22.81
CA LYS A 13 -0.45 0.12 22.41
C LYS A 13 -0.62 1.57 21.97
N GLU A 14 -0.62 1.77 20.65
CA GLU A 14 -0.71 3.08 20.02
C GLU A 14 -1.92 3.81 20.63
N PHE A 15 -1.66 4.97 21.24
CA PHE A 15 -2.70 5.71 21.95
C PHE A 15 -3.76 6.19 20.95
N VAL A 16 -4.97 5.62 21.04
CA VAL A 16 -6.12 6.02 20.21
C VAL A 16 -7.05 6.97 20.99
N PRO A 17 -7.19 8.25 20.58
CA PRO A 17 -8.07 9.20 21.26
C PRO A 17 -9.55 8.77 21.30
N ILE A 18 -10.28 9.21 22.32
CA ILE A 18 -11.72 8.89 22.49
C ILE A 18 -12.57 9.22 21.25
N PRO A 19 -12.41 10.40 20.59
CA PRO A 19 -13.18 10.70 19.37
C PRO A 19 -12.93 9.71 18.24
N VAL A 20 -11.69 9.21 18.11
CA VAL A 20 -11.31 8.20 17.11
C VAL A 20 -12.01 6.88 17.43
N ARG A 21 -11.94 6.44 18.69
CA ARG A 21 -12.65 5.23 19.15
C ARG A 21 -14.16 5.33 18.93
N ARG A 22 -14.78 6.49 19.18
CA ARG A 22 -16.21 6.71 18.97
C ARG A 22 -16.60 6.58 17.49
N GLN A 23 -15.83 7.18 16.59
CA GLN A 23 -16.09 7.06 15.16
C GLN A 23 -15.83 5.64 14.66
N ALA A 24 -14.77 4.99 15.14
CA ALA A 24 -14.50 3.59 14.81
C ALA A 24 -15.64 2.67 15.24
N ALA A 25 -16.16 2.86 16.46
CA ALA A 25 -17.32 2.12 16.96
C ALA A 25 -18.59 2.41 16.15
N ALA A 26 -18.86 3.67 15.80
CA ALA A 26 -20.03 4.04 15.01
C ALA A 26 -19.99 3.40 13.60
N ILE A 27 -18.82 3.40 12.95
CA ILE A 27 -18.65 2.75 11.65
C ILE A 27 -18.80 1.23 11.80
N ALA A 28 -18.21 0.62 12.83
CA ALA A 28 -18.30 -0.81 13.07
C ALA A 28 -19.73 -1.26 13.35
N GLU A 29 -20.50 -0.48 14.12
CA GLU A 29 -21.91 -0.75 14.41
C GLU A 29 -22.76 -0.71 13.13
N ARG A 30 -22.47 0.22 12.21
CA ARG A 30 -23.26 0.42 10.98
C ARG A 30 -22.89 -0.55 9.86
N THR A 31 -21.64 -0.99 9.82
CA THR A 31 -21.09 -1.79 8.70
C THR A 31 -20.84 -3.25 9.09
N GLY A 32 -20.89 -3.59 10.38
CA GLY A 32 -20.53 -4.91 10.89
C GLY A 32 -19.03 -5.23 10.81
N ALA A 33 -18.19 -4.28 10.38
CA ALA A 33 -16.77 -4.49 10.11
C ALA A 33 -15.91 -3.47 10.85
N GLN A 34 -14.73 -3.90 11.32
CA GLN A 34 -13.80 -2.99 11.98
C GLN A 34 -13.20 -2.00 10.96
N PRO A 35 -13.31 -0.69 11.19
CA PRO A 35 -12.67 0.30 10.34
C PRO A 35 -11.17 0.36 10.62
N LEU A 36 -10.42 0.78 9.60
CA LEU A 36 -9.00 1.05 9.69
C LEU A 36 -8.77 2.42 10.35
N ILE A 37 -7.79 2.48 11.26
CA ILE A 37 -7.35 3.70 11.93
C ILE A 37 -5.92 4.01 11.46
N GLU A 38 -5.72 5.17 10.83
CA GLU A 38 -4.43 5.59 10.27
C GLU A 38 -3.97 6.89 10.94
N HIS A 39 -2.77 6.86 11.53
CA HIS A 39 -2.11 8.05 12.07
C HIS A 39 -1.38 8.80 10.96
N GLU A 40 -2.04 9.79 10.35
CA GLU A 40 -1.45 10.61 9.28
C GLU A 40 -0.35 11.53 9.80
N SER A 41 -0.52 12.04 11.02
CA SER A 41 0.45 12.90 11.70
C SER A 41 0.26 12.83 13.21
N THR A 42 1.12 13.53 13.95
CA THR A 42 0.97 13.70 15.42
C THR A 42 -0.31 14.45 15.82
N THR A 43 -0.99 15.09 14.86
CA THR A 43 -2.19 15.90 15.06
C THR A 43 -3.36 15.51 14.16
N SER A 44 -3.26 14.44 13.37
CA SER A 44 -4.32 13.98 12.46
C SER A 44 -4.40 12.46 12.43
N ILE A 45 -5.60 11.94 12.65
CA ILE A 45 -5.93 10.51 12.58
C ILE A 45 -7.12 10.35 11.65
N ARG A 46 -7.02 9.44 10.68
CA ARG A 46 -8.10 9.07 9.75
C ARG A 46 -8.71 7.74 10.16
N VAL A 47 -10.04 7.68 10.20
CA VAL A 47 -10.81 6.45 10.39
C VAL A 47 -11.51 6.13 9.08
N ARG A 48 -11.28 4.94 8.54
CA ARG A 48 -11.72 4.57 7.19
C ARG A 48 -12.37 3.19 7.18
N HIS A 49 -13.49 3.07 6.48
CA HIS A 49 -14.10 1.78 6.13
C HIS A 49 -14.26 1.69 4.62
N THR A 50 -13.97 0.52 4.06
CA THR A 50 -14.10 0.23 2.63
C THR A 50 -14.90 -1.06 2.46
N SER A 51 -15.92 -1.03 1.60
CA SER A 51 -16.72 -2.19 1.24
C SER A 51 -16.97 -2.17 -0.27
N GLY A 52 -16.25 -3.03 -1.00
CA GLY A 52 -16.29 -3.09 -2.45
C GLY A 52 -16.00 -1.72 -3.08
N ARG A 53 -17.04 -1.12 -3.69
CA ARG A 53 -16.97 0.16 -4.41
C ARG A 53 -17.16 1.39 -3.52
N LEU A 54 -17.52 1.19 -2.26
CA LEU A 54 -17.84 2.26 -1.32
C LEU A 54 -16.75 2.43 -0.27
N ARG A 55 -16.53 3.69 0.11
CA ARG A 55 -15.56 4.06 1.15
C ARG A 55 -16.13 5.18 2.00
N VAL A 56 -16.04 5.03 3.31
CA VAL A 56 -16.37 6.07 4.29
C VAL A 56 -15.10 6.48 5.00
N GLU A 57 -14.85 7.78 5.11
CA GLU A 57 -13.70 8.33 5.81
C GLU A 57 -14.11 9.42 6.79
N VAL A 58 -13.46 9.44 7.95
CA VAL A 58 -13.60 10.50 8.95
C VAL A 58 -12.21 10.92 9.38
N VAL A 59 -11.88 12.20 9.22
CA VAL A 59 -10.60 12.76 9.67
C VAL A 59 -10.81 13.45 11.01
N ILE A 60 -9.96 13.14 11.99
CA ILE A 60 -10.00 13.69 13.34
C ILE A 60 -8.67 14.39 13.60
N ARG A 61 -8.75 15.68 13.91
CA ARG A 61 -7.57 16.52 14.13
C ARG A 61 -7.47 16.98 15.58
N ARG A 62 -6.24 17.15 16.05
CA ARG A 62 -5.93 17.71 17.36
C ARG A 62 -5.90 19.24 17.26
N GLY A 63 -6.87 19.88 17.89
CA GLY A 63 -6.92 21.33 18.08
C GLY A 63 -6.59 21.74 19.52
N SER A 64 -6.73 23.04 19.81
CA SER A 64 -6.52 23.60 21.16
C SER A 64 -7.49 23.03 22.21
N ARG A 65 -8.66 22.56 21.79
CA ARG A 65 -9.69 21.93 22.64
C ARG A 65 -9.61 20.40 22.66
N GLY A 66 -8.53 19.82 22.15
CA GLY A 66 -8.33 18.37 22.05
C GLY A 66 -8.63 17.81 20.67
N TRP A 67 -8.83 16.50 20.60
CA TRP A 67 -9.14 15.79 19.36
C TRP A 67 -10.60 16.03 18.96
N GLN A 68 -10.83 16.43 17.71
CA GLN A 68 -12.17 16.71 17.18
C GLN A 68 -12.26 16.27 15.72
N GLN A 69 -13.45 15.86 15.29
CA GLN A 69 -13.70 15.59 13.89
C GLN A 69 -13.49 16.87 13.07
N SER A 70 -12.71 16.76 12.00
CA SER A 70 -12.48 17.85 11.06
C SER A 70 -13.46 17.73 9.91
N GLY A 71 -14.41 18.66 9.82
CA GLY A 71 -15.39 18.69 8.73
C GLY A 71 -16.40 17.53 8.77
N CYS A 72 -17.10 17.34 7.65
CA CYS A 72 -18.05 16.25 7.47
C CYS A 72 -17.31 14.96 7.07
N PRO A 73 -17.87 13.77 7.36
CA PRO A 73 -17.38 12.51 6.81
C PRO A 73 -17.32 12.55 5.28
N LEU A 74 -16.47 11.74 4.67
CA LEU A 74 -16.43 11.58 3.23
C LEU A 74 -17.09 10.26 2.88
N LEU A 75 -17.99 10.28 1.91
CA LEU A 75 -18.50 9.09 1.24
C LEU A 75 -17.89 9.08 -0.16
N LEU A 76 -17.17 8.02 -0.50
CA LEU A 76 -16.66 7.82 -1.84
C LEU A 76 -17.30 6.60 -2.49
N LYS A 77 -17.61 6.76 -3.77
CA LYS A 77 -18.05 5.68 -4.67
C LYS A 77 -17.05 5.61 -5.82
N ASP A 78 -16.44 4.45 -6.02
CA ASP A 78 -15.40 4.25 -7.04
C ASP A 78 -14.24 5.26 -6.93
N GLY A 79 -13.88 5.62 -5.69
CA GLY A 79 -12.83 6.61 -5.40
C GLY A 79 -13.21 8.07 -5.68
N LYS A 80 -14.45 8.37 -6.10
CA LYS A 80 -14.96 9.74 -6.27
C LYS A 80 -15.83 10.14 -5.10
N LEU A 81 -15.70 11.39 -4.65
CA LEU A 81 -16.57 11.95 -3.63
C LEU A 81 -18.02 11.87 -4.09
N HIS A 82 -18.88 11.39 -3.20
CA HIS A 82 -20.31 11.26 -3.41
C HIS A 82 -21.04 12.15 -2.41
N ASP A 83 -21.94 12.98 -2.91
CA ASP A 83 -22.75 13.84 -2.07
C ASP A 83 -23.80 13.02 -1.32
N TYR A 84 -24.11 13.44 -0.10
CA TYR A 84 -25.09 12.78 0.74
C TYR A 84 -25.81 13.80 1.64
N ALA A 85 -27.09 13.56 1.90
CA ALA A 85 -27.84 14.28 2.91
C ALA A 85 -27.71 13.63 4.29
N ASP A 86 -27.79 12.29 4.32
CA ASP A 86 -27.49 11.45 5.48
C ASP A 86 -26.50 10.37 5.06
N LEU A 87 -25.32 10.36 5.69
CA LEU A 87 -24.22 9.47 5.36
C LEU A 87 -24.66 8.00 5.39
N TRP A 88 -25.34 7.58 6.45
CA TRP A 88 -25.60 6.17 6.71
C TRP A 88 -26.79 5.65 5.93
N ALA A 89 -27.82 6.49 5.75
CA ALA A 89 -28.91 6.16 4.85
C ALA A 89 -28.40 5.98 3.42
N THR A 90 -27.61 6.95 2.92
CA THR A 90 -27.04 6.91 1.56
C THR A 90 -26.06 5.74 1.39
N TYR A 91 -25.21 5.49 2.39
CA TYR A 91 -24.28 4.35 2.37
C TYR A 91 -25.02 3.01 2.27
N THR A 92 -26.09 2.83 3.06
CA THR A 92 -26.88 1.59 3.07
C THR A 92 -27.59 1.37 1.74
N GLU A 93 -28.20 2.42 1.19
CA GLU A 93 -28.85 2.38 -0.12
C GLU A 93 -27.85 2.03 -1.24
N LEU A 94 -26.67 2.66 -1.24
CA LEU A 94 -25.62 2.36 -2.20
C LEU A 94 -25.06 0.94 -2.02
N ALA A 95 -24.88 0.48 -0.79
CA ALA A 95 -24.36 -0.86 -0.52
C ALA A 95 -25.32 -1.96 -1.00
N GLN A 96 -26.64 -1.71 -0.98
CA GLN A 96 -27.66 -2.63 -1.46
C GLN A 96 -27.87 -2.56 -2.98
N SER A 97 -27.77 -1.35 -3.56
CA SER A 97 -28.05 -1.12 -4.99
C SER A 97 -26.84 -1.39 -5.89
N LEU A 98 -25.63 -1.31 -5.36
CA LEU A 98 -24.44 -1.62 -6.12
C LEU A 98 -24.28 -3.13 -6.21
N PRO A 99 -24.12 -3.69 -7.43
CA PRO A 99 -23.70 -5.08 -7.53
C PRO A 99 -22.39 -5.24 -6.74
N PRO A 100 -22.14 -6.42 -6.15
CA PRO A 100 -20.82 -6.74 -5.63
C PRO A 100 -19.79 -6.36 -6.70
N ALA A 101 -18.65 -5.79 -6.27
CA ALA A 101 -17.59 -5.40 -7.19
C ALA A 101 -17.42 -6.52 -8.21
N ALA A 102 -17.46 -6.19 -9.51
CA ALA A 102 -17.38 -7.22 -10.53
C ALA A 102 -16.08 -8.01 -10.26
N ASP A 103 -16.22 -9.24 -9.79
CA ASP A 103 -15.15 -10.20 -9.64
C ASP A 103 -14.70 -10.57 -11.06
N GLY A 104 -13.92 -9.67 -11.63
CA GLY A 104 -13.18 -9.81 -12.86
C GLY A 104 -11.91 -9.02 -12.65
N PRO A 105 -10.76 -9.48 -13.17
CA PRO A 105 -9.53 -8.71 -13.11
C PRO A 105 -9.87 -7.31 -13.61
N ALA A 106 -9.59 -6.28 -12.79
CA ALA A 106 -9.81 -4.91 -13.18
C ALA A 106 -9.09 -4.70 -14.51
N HIS A 107 -9.85 -4.64 -15.62
CA HIS A 107 -9.27 -4.42 -16.93
C HIS A 107 -8.64 -3.04 -16.88
N LEU A 108 -7.31 -3.06 -16.88
CA LEU A 108 -6.52 -1.85 -16.78
C LEU A 108 -6.72 -1.04 -18.06
N PRO A 109 -6.78 0.29 -17.96
CA PRO A 109 -6.78 1.13 -19.14
C PRO A 109 -5.49 0.84 -19.93
N VAL A 110 -5.64 0.48 -21.20
CA VAL A 110 -4.51 0.38 -22.13
C VAL A 110 -3.98 1.81 -22.29
N LEU A 111 -2.85 2.08 -21.66
CA LEU A 111 -2.23 3.39 -21.74
C LEU A 111 -1.50 3.50 -23.09
N PRO A 112 -1.73 4.56 -23.88
CA PRO A 112 -0.89 4.82 -25.04
C PRO A 112 0.55 5.05 -24.56
N PRO A 113 1.56 4.40 -25.17
CA PRO A 113 2.95 4.59 -24.79
C PRO A 113 3.35 6.04 -25.06
N LEU A 114 4.13 6.60 -24.14
CA LEU A 114 4.74 7.91 -24.24
C LEU A 114 6.25 7.77 -24.36
N ASP A 115 6.89 8.68 -25.09
CA ASP A 115 8.35 8.73 -25.19
C ASP A 115 8.97 9.17 -23.85
N GLU A 116 10.05 8.51 -23.44
CA GLU A 116 10.66 8.73 -22.12
C GLU A 116 11.22 10.15 -21.92
N ASP A 117 11.55 10.82 -23.03
CA ASP A 117 12.03 12.19 -23.06
C ASP A 117 10.94 13.21 -22.70
N GLU A 118 9.66 12.82 -22.77
CA GLU A 118 8.52 13.67 -22.41
C GLU A 118 8.14 13.57 -20.93
N PHE A 119 8.76 12.66 -20.17
CA PHE A 119 8.46 12.43 -18.78
C PHE A 119 9.00 13.54 -17.87
N PRO A 120 8.19 14.04 -16.94
CA PRO A 120 8.68 14.88 -15.85
C PRO A 120 9.77 14.15 -15.05
N THR A 121 10.70 14.92 -14.51
CA THR A 121 11.85 14.40 -13.76
C THR A 121 11.44 13.47 -12.62
N GLU A 122 10.32 13.71 -11.96
CA GLU A 122 9.80 12.84 -10.89
C GLU A 122 9.39 11.46 -11.40
N VAL A 123 8.74 11.39 -12.56
CA VAL A 123 8.36 10.12 -13.22
C VAL A 123 9.61 9.38 -13.67
N GLN A 124 10.56 10.08 -14.29
CA GLN A 124 11.85 9.50 -14.72
C GLN A 124 12.64 8.90 -13.55
N ARG A 125 12.72 9.61 -12.41
CA ARG A 125 13.40 9.12 -11.20
C ARG A 125 12.75 7.87 -10.63
N ASN A 126 11.42 7.83 -10.56
CA ASN A 126 10.70 6.65 -10.10
C ASN A 126 10.89 5.47 -11.06
N LEU A 127 10.82 5.72 -12.37
CA LEU A 127 11.05 4.70 -13.39
C LEU A 127 12.46 4.13 -13.32
N ALA A 128 13.49 4.97 -13.15
CA ALA A 128 14.87 4.52 -12.98
C ALA A 128 15.06 3.67 -11.71
N PHE A 129 14.49 4.10 -10.58
CA PHE A 129 14.50 3.33 -9.33
C PHE A 129 13.83 1.96 -9.50
N LEU A 130 12.69 1.91 -10.20
CA LEU A 130 11.95 0.68 -10.46
C LEU A 130 12.71 -0.25 -11.39
N ARG A 131 13.29 0.25 -12.48
CA ARG A 131 14.16 -0.54 -13.37
C ARG A 131 15.33 -1.16 -12.62
N GLN A 132 15.97 -0.41 -11.73
CA GLN A 132 17.05 -0.93 -10.90
C GLN A 132 16.56 -2.02 -9.95
N ARG A 133 15.41 -1.82 -9.30
CA ARG A 133 14.87 -2.74 -8.30
C ARG A 133 14.26 -4.02 -8.89
N LEU A 134 13.79 -3.94 -10.13
CA LEU A 134 13.24 -5.05 -10.92
C LEU A 134 14.29 -5.66 -11.87
N SER A 135 15.55 -5.24 -11.79
CA SER A 135 16.62 -5.76 -12.63
C SER A 135 16.73 -7.28 -12.48
N GLY A 136 16.68 -7.99 -13.61
CA GLY A 136 16.68 -9.46 -13.66
C GLY A 136 15.30 -10.13 -13.54
N ARG A 137 14.21 -9.37 -13.44
CA ARG A 137 12.82 -9.87 -13.43
C ARG A 137 12.15 -9.63 -14.78
N SER A 138 12.20 -10.62 -15.67
CA SER A 138 11.53 -10.58 -16.98
C SER A 138 10.02 -10.85 -16.89
N ASP A 139 9.54 -11.32 -15.73
CA ASP A 139 8.13 -11.58 -15.44
C ASP A 139 7.33 -10.32 -15.09
N VAL A 140 7.99 -9.15 -15.04
CA VAL A 140 7.37 -7.87 -14.68
C VAL A 140 7.47 -6.90 -15.85
N ALA A 141 6.33 -6.51 -16.40
CA ALA A 141 6.22 -5.46 -17.41
C ALA A 141 6.03 -4.09 -16.74
N VAL A 142 6.72 -3.07 -17.22
CA VAL A 142 6.59 -1.68 -16.74
C VAL A 142 6.16 -0.78 -17.90
N HIS A 143 5.08 -0.04 -17.70
CA HIS A 143 4.51 0.87 -18.69
C HIS A 143 4.29 2.25 -18.07
N VAL A 144 4.44 3.30 -18.87
CA VAL A 144 4.13 4.67 -18.47
C VAL A 144 3.27 5.29 -19.56
N GLY A 145 2.21 5.99 -19.17
CA GLY A 145 1.33 6.68 -20.10
C GLY A 145 0.48 7.75 -19.41
N HIS A 146 -0.50 8.29 -20.13
CA HIS A 146 -1.49 9.21 -19.57
C HIS A 146 -2.85 8.52 -19.38
N ASP A 147 -3.53 8.88 -18.29
CA ASP A 147 -4.95 8.57 -18.17
C ASP A 147 -5.84 9.56 -18.95
N ASP A 148 -7.14 9.33 -18.92
CA ASP A 148 -8.19 10.15 -19.53
C ASP A 148 -8.22 11.60 -19.01
N LYS A 149 -7.52 11.89 -17.91
CA LYS A 149 -7.43 13.19 -17.26
C LYS A 149 -6.07 13.87 -17.48
N GLY A 150 -5.20 13.27 -18.30
CA GLY A 150 -3.85 13.80 -18.57
C GLY A 150 -2.89 13.67 -17.38
N ARG A 151 -3.17 12.77 -16.42
CA ARG A 151 -2.25 12.42 -15.33
C ARG A 151 -1.28 11.36 -15.82
N TYR A 152 -0.03 11.41 -15.36
CA TYR A 152 0.93 10.35 -15.66
C TYR A 152 0.61 9.13 -14.81
N VAL A 153 0.57 7.95 -15.44
CA VAL A 153 0.35 6.69 -14.76
C VAL A 153 1.51 5.77 -15.08
N LEU A 154 2.20 5.32 -14.04
CA LEU A 154 3.20 4.26 -14.12
C LEU A 154 2.54 2.96 -13.68
N VAL A 155 2.56 1.95 -14.54
CA VAL A 155 1.96 0.64 -14.32
C VAL A 155 3.07 -0.41 -14.29
N MET A 156 3.04 -1.27 -13.27
CA MET A 156 3.88 -2.45 -13.17
C MET A 156 2.97 -3.66 -13.12
N ALA A 157 3.13 -4.61 -14.02
CA ALA A 157 2.29 -5.80 -14.08
C ALA A 157 3.17 -7.05 -13.99
N SER A 158 2.83 -7.96 -13.07
CA SER A 158 3.36 -9.32 -13.00
C SER A 158 2.23 -10.34 -13.11
N THR A 159 2.56 -11.62 -13.05
CA THR A 159 1.57 -12.70 -12.99
C THR A 159 0.78 -12.74 -11.67
N THR A 160 1.23 -12.01 -10.64
CA THR A 160 0.63 -12.05 -9.29
C THR A 160 -0.13 -10.78 -8.95
N ALA A 161 0.34 -9.62 -9.41
CA ALA A 161 -0.31 -8.36 -9.17
C ALA A 161 0.06 -7.29 -10.19
N THR A 162 -0.77 -6.26 -10.25
CA THR A 162 -0.52 -5.01 -10.94
C THR A 162 -0.46 -3.87 -9.94
N VAL A 163 0.54 -3.02 -10.06
CA VAL A 163 0.71 -1.80 -9.27
C VAL A 163 0.60 -0.58 -10.19
N HIS A 164 -0.22 0.39 -9.81
CA HIS A 164 -0.31 1.70 -10.47
C HIS A 164 0.26 2.77 -9.56
N MET A 165 1.01 3.70 -10.11
CA MET A 165 1.36 4.95 -9.47
C MET A 165 0.82 6.09 -10.31
N VAL A 166 0.06 7.00 -9.70
CA VAL A 166 -0.57 8.11 -10.39
C VAL A 166 0.11 9.41 -10.00
N PHE A 167 0.54 10.19 -10.98
CA PHE A 167 1.15 11.49 -10.80
C PHE A 167 0.31 12.58 -11.46
N GLU A 168 -0.03 13.59 -10.69
CA GLU A 168 -0.68 14.79 -11.16
C GLU A 168 0.35 15.72 -11.82
N PRO A 169 0.06 16.24 -13.02
CA PRO A 169 0.93 17.21 -13.67
C PRO A 169 0.95 18.49 -12.82
N GLU A 170 2.15 19.02 -12.57
CA GLU A 170 2.32 20.30 -11.89
C GLU A 170 3.25 21.21 -12.68
N TRP A 171 3.05 22.52 -12.56
CA TRP A 171 3.96 23.51 -13.11
C TRP A 171 4.68 24.19 -11.96
N ARG A 172 6.00 23.98 -11.84
CA ARG A 172 6.84 24.65 -10.85
C ARG A 172 7.94 25.43 -11.56
N HIS A 173 8.02 26.73 -11.28
CA HIS A 173 9.04 27.62 -11.84
C HIS A 173 9.18 27.54 -13.38
N GLY A 174 8.05 27.45 -14.09
CA GLY A 174 8.02 27.38 -15.56
C GLY A 174 8.47 26.04 -16.15
N ARG A 175 8.70 25.01 -15.32
CA ARG A 175 9.02 23.65 -15.76
C ARG A 175 7.84 22.71 -15.51
N LYS A 176 7.62 21.78 -16.45
CA LYS A 176 6.67 20.67 -16.33
C LYS A 176 7.20 19.69 -15.29
N GLY A 177 6.50 19.55 -14.18
CA GLY A 177 6.77 18.59 -13.11
C GLY A 177 5.60 17.62 -12.97
N ALA A 178 5.76 16.64 -12.10
CA ALA A 178 4.65 15.81 -11.66
C ALA A 178 4.76 15.47 -10.18
N LYS A 179 3.65 15.56 -9.46
CA LYS A 179 3.55 15.17 -8.05
C LYS A 179 2.75 13.88 -7.95
N LEU A 180 3.19 12.94 -7.12
CA LEU A 180 2.37 11.77 -6.80
C LEU A 180 1.02 12.26 -6.22
N THR A 181 -0.09 11.73 -6.71
CA THR A 181 -1.42 12.19 -6.29
C THR A 181 -1.60 12.00 -4.78
N ASP A 182 -2.25 12.95 -4.12
CA ASP A 182 -2.56 12.83 -2.69
C ASP A 182 -3.71 11.82 -2.45
N THR A 183 -4.42 11.41 -3.52
CA THR A 183 -5.56 10.49 -3.45
C THR A 183 -5.22 9.15 -4.10
N ASP A 184 -5.06 8.10 -3.30
CA ASP A 184 -4.68 6.75 -3.75
C ASP A 184 -3.42 6.73 -4.65
N PRO A 185 -2.28 7.24 -4.15
CA PRO A 185 -1.05 7.42 -4.91
C PRO A 185 -0.52 6.16 -5.57
N ILE A 186 -0.75 5.01 -4.92
CA ILE A 186 -0.25 3.71 -5.34
C ILE A 186 -1.38 2.69 -5.21
N ARG A 187 -1.94 2.26 -6.33
CA ARG A 187 -2.97 1.22 -6.38
C ARG A 187 -2.34 -0.15 -6.57
N VAL A 188 -2.81 -1.19 -5.88
CA VAL A 188 -2.35 -2.57 -6.07
C VAL A 188 -3.55 -3.46 -6.31
N VAL A 189 -3.56 -4.20 -7.40
CA VAL A 189 -4.61 -5.17 -7.74
C VAL A 189 -3.96 -6.50 -8.01
N THR A 190 -4.32 -7.54 -7.27
CA THR A 190 -3.79 -8.89 -7.51
C THR A 190 -4.41 -9.53 -8.75
N ALA A 191 -3.78 -10.60 -9.25
CA ALA A 191 -4.27 -11.33 -10.42
C ALA A 191 -5.67 -11.95 -10.21
N ASP A 192 -6.04 -12.26 -8.96
CA ASP A 192 -7.38 -12.71 -8.57
C ASP A 192 -8.38 -11.55 -8.36
N GLY A 193 -8.01 -10.32 -8.73
CA GLY A 193 -8.88 -9.16 -8.72
C GLY A 193 -9.02 -8.44 -7.38
N ARG A 194 -8.29 -8.85 -6.33
CA ARG A 194 -8.34 -8.18 -5.03
C ARG A 194 -7.57 -6.87 -5.07
N ASP A 195 -8.19 -5.82 -4.55
CA ASP A 195 -7.56 -4.51 -4.42
C ASP A 195 -6.79 -4.42 -3.08
N LEU A 196 -5.46 -4.53 -3.15
CA LEU A 196 -4.54 -4.43 -2.01
C LEU A 196 -3.95 -3.03 -1.84
N THR A 197 -4.52 -2.01 -2.50
CA THR A 197 -4.12 -0.60 -2.35
C THR A 197 -4.08 -0.17 -0.88
N VAL A 198 -5.04 -0.66 -0.09
CA VAL A 198 -5.13 -0.42 1.35
C VAL A 198 -3.95 -1.01 2.09
N GLU A 199 -3.53 -2.23 1.75
CA GLU A 199 -2.39 -2.88 2.39
C GLU A 199 -1.12 -2.13 2.05
N ALA A 200 -0.92 -1.71 0.80
CA ALA A 200 0.25 -0.95 0.37
C ALA A 200 0.41 0.40 1.10
N ASN A 201 -0.68 1.03 1.55
CA ASN A 201 -0.70 2.29 2.29
C ASN A 201 0.17 3.39 1.65
N GLY A 202 0.08 3.55 0.32
CA GLY A 202 0.88 4.51 -0.44
C GLY A 202 2.40 4.27 -0.41
N LYS A 203 2.88 3.17 0.18
CA LYS A 203 4.31 2.82 0.25
C LYS A 203 4.68 1.92 -0.93
N LEU A 204 5.46 2.45 -1.85
CA LEU A 204 5.93 1.72 -3.03
C LEU A 204 6.61 0.40 -2.67
N LYS A 205 7.43 0.37 -1.61
CA LYS A 205 8.10 -0.86 -1.15
C LYS A 205 7.13 -1.99 -0.80
N LYS A 206 5.97 -1.66 -0.22
CA LYS A 206 4.95 -2.64 0.17
C LYS A 206 4.10 -3.06 -1.04
N ALA A 207 3.77 -2.12 -1.93
CA ALA A 207 3.15 -2.47 -3.21
C ALA A 207 4.02 -3.44 -4.03
N LEU A 208 5.33 -3.18 -4.09
CA LEU A 208 6.28 -4.05 -4.78
C LEU A 208 6.39 -5.44 -4.15
N SER A 209 6.21 -5.61 -2.83
CA SER A 209 6.26 -6.95 -2.23
C SER A 209 5.11 -7.85 -2.69
N HIS A 210 3.94 -7.29 -3.02
CA HIS A 210 2.84 -8.08 -3.59
C HIS A 210 3.11 -8.48 -5.04
N LEU A 211 3.74 -7.58 -5.80
CA LEU A 211 4.14 -7.83 -7.18
C LEU A 211 5.28 -8.87 -7.30
N LEU A 212 6.16 -8.89 -6.30
CA LEU A 212 7.31 -9.80 -6.23
C LEU A 212 7.02 -11.10 -5.44
N ALA A 213 5.83 -11.25 -4.86
CA ALA A 213 5.44 -12.43 -4.11
C ALA A 213 5.44 -13.67 -5.02
N THR A 214 5.92 -14.79 -4.47
CA THR A 214 5.83 -16.10 -5.11
C THR A 214 4.35 -16.46 -5.31
N PRO A 215 3.91 -16.86 -6.53
CA PRO A 215 2.50 -17.13 -6.78
C PRO A 215 1.97 -18.23 -5.84
N PRO A 216 0.74 -18.10 -5.31
CA PRO A 216 0.11 -19.16 -4.55
C PRO A 216 -0.04 -20.39 -5.47
N GLY A 217 0.66 -21.48 -5.13
CA GLY A 217 0.70 -22.71 -5.93
C GLY A 217 2.09 -23.08 -6.47
N SER A 218 3.09 -22.19 -6.41
CA SER A 218 4.49 -22.55 -6.68
C SER A 218 5.27 -22.87 -5.39
N GLY A 219 4.58 -23.47 -4.42
CA GLY A 219 5.25 -24.20 -3.35
C GLY A 219 5.91 -25.41 -3.99
N GLY A 220 7.20 -25.28 -4.30
CA GLY A 220 8.04 -26.44 -4.58
C GLY A 220 7.90 -27.37 -3.39
N GLY A 221 7.23 -28.50 -3.59
CA GLY A 221 7.27 -29.60 -2.66
C GLY A 221 8.71 -30.07 -2.60
N GLU A 222 9.44 -29.65 -1.58
CA GLU A 222 10.62 -30.38 -1.16
C GLU A 222 10.19 -31.28 -0.03
N ALA A 223 10.30 -32.57 -0.34
CA ALA A 223 9.81 -33.66 0.43
C ALA A 223 10.41 -33.69 1.83
N ASP A 224 9.55 -34.11 2.75
CA ASP A 224 9.91 -34.83 3.95
C ASP A 224 10.96 -35.91 3.62
N ALA A 225 12.20 -35.70 4.07
CA ALA A 225 13.22 -36.73 4.14
C ALA A 225 13.89 -36.59 5.50
N GLY A 226 13.51 -37.50 6.39
CA GLY A 226 13.91 -37.51 7.79
C GLY A 226 15.40 -37.73 8.03
N SER A 227 15.79 -37.33 9.24
CA SER A 227 16.81 -37.89 10.12
C SER A 227 18.08 -38.51 9.51
N ALA A 228 19.22 -37.89 9.78
CA ALA A 228 20.39 -38.62 10.27
C ALA A 228 21.16 -37.75 11.28
N GLN A 229 21.24 -38.27 12.50
CA GLN A 229 22.03 -37.77 13.62
C GLN A 229 23.41 -38.44 13.61
N ASP A 230 24.38 -37.74 14.22
CA ASP A 230 25.69 -38.17 14.74
C ASP A 230 26.93 -38.18 13.84
N GLY A 231 28.01 -37.61 14.40
CA GLY A 231 29.37 -37.62 13.86
C GLY A 231 30.32 -36.58 14.48
N GLN A 232 30.49 -36.60 15.80
CA GLN A 232 31.47 -35.81 16.56
C GLN A 232 32.89 -36.39 16.40
N ALA A 233 33.90 -35.60 16.01
CA ALA A 233 35.31 -35.78 16.41
C ALA A 233 36.27 -34.67 15.89
N GLY A 234 36.99 -34.02 16.82
CA GLY A 234 38.45 -33.81 16.79
C GLY A 234 39.11 -32.83 15.79
N GLY A 235 39.76 -31.78 16.33
CA GLY A 235 40.86 -31.05 15.64
C GLY A 235 42.14 -31.89 15.46
N PRO A 236 43.32 -31.35 15.05
CA PRO A 236 43.81 -29.99 15.36
C PRO A 236 44.56 -29.24 14.21
N SER A 237 44.79 -27.94 14.44
CA SER A 237 46.00 -27.15 14.12
C SER A 237 46.63 -27.24 12.72
N SER A 238 46.56 -26.14 11.96
CA SER A 238 47.78 -25.54 11.39
C SER A 238 47.67 -24.02 11.23
N ARG A 239 48.65 -23.33 11.84
CA ARG A 239 48.84 -21.88 11.83
C ARG A 239 49.45 -21.42 10.50
N LYS A 240 49.11 -20.19 10.09
CA LYS A 240 49.94 -19.10 9.51
C LYS A 240 48.93 -18.09 8.93
N GLY A 241 48.63 -16.94 9.53
CA GLY A 241 49.55 -15.87 9.90
C GLY A 241 49.75 -14.97 8.67
N THR A 242 49.09 -13.80 8.64
CA THR A 242 49.67 -12.46 8.35
C THR A 242 48.57 -11.41 8.43
N VAL A 243 48.95 -10.28 9.04
CA VAL A 243 48.13 -9.19 9.55
C VAL A 243 48.49 -7.91 8.76
N LEU A 244 47.44 -7.16 8.39
CA LEU A 244 47.32 -5.70 8.23
C LEU A 244 48.10 -4.88 7.16
N ARG A 245 47.29 -3.99 6.57
CA ARG A 245 47.42 -2.52 6.40
C ARG A 245 48.28 -1.96 5.26
N LEU A 246 47.67 -1.00 4.54
CA LEU A 246 47.68 0.41 4.96
C LEU A 246 46.24 0.96 4.98
#